data_AF-A0A409VBQ9-F1
#
_entry.id   AF-A0A409VBQ9-F1
#
_cell.length_a   1.000
_cell.length_b   1.000
_cell.length_c   1.000
_cell.angle_alpha   90.00
_cell.angle_beta   90.00
_cell.angle_gamma   90.00
#
_symmetry.space_group_name_H-M   'P 1'
#
loop_
_entity.id
_entity.type
_entity.pdbx_description
1 polymer ?
#
loop_
_entity_poly.entity_id
_entity_poly.type
_entity_poly.pdbx_seq_one_letter_code
_entity_poly.pdbx_strand_id
1 'polypeptide(L)'
;MLSSSTLARGLRLSSSRLQCKRFASHEAPHYNEPTGYLFGEKPPPPGQKRVKEDWENVWYIGMFGTMAFASVMLYYKPDTSVQSWALREAKERMEARGEKYQYESESPSSA
;
A
#
# COMPACT_ATOMS: atom_id res chain seq x y z
N MET A 1 -60.23 17.64 1.54
CA MET A 1 -59.69 16.76 2.59
C MET A 1 -58.18 16.77 2.47
N LEU A 2 -57.48 17.09 3.57
CA LEU A 2 -56.09 17.53 3.57
C LEU A 2 -55.08 16.40 3.30
N SER A 3 -54.04 16.73 2.53
CA SER A 3 -52.86 15.93 2.23
C SER A 3 -52.16 15.40 3.48
N SER A 4 -51.83 14.12 3.49
CA SER A 4 -50.99 13.50 4.53
C SER A 4 -49.58 13.29 3.98
N SER A 5 -48.66 14.17 4.35
CA SER A 5 -47.23 14.05 4.06
C SER A 5 -46.55 13.21 5.14
N THR A 6 -46.15 11.99 4.79
CA THR A 6 -45.33 11.12 5.66
C THR A 6 -43.90 11.67 5.77
N LEU A 7 -43.53 12.16 6.95
CA LEU A 7 -42.16 12.56 7.28
C LEU A 7 -41.33 11.31 7.62
N ALA A 8 -40.40 10.95 6.74
CA ALA A 8 -39.39 9.94 7.03
C ALA A 8 -38.38 10.51 8.06
N ARG A 9 -38.47 10.04 9.31
CA ARG A 9 -37.58 10.42 10.40
C ARG A 9 -36.27 9.64 10.24
N GLY A 10 -35.22 10.33 9.78
CA GLY A 10 -33.91 9.75 9.52
C GLY A 10 -33.25 9.13 10.77
N LEU A 11 -32.72 7.92 10.62
CA LEU A 11 -31.87 7.26 11.61
C LEU A 11 -30.52 7.97 11.67
N ARG A 12 -30.23 8.63 12.80
CA ARG A 12 -28.88 9.12 13.10
C ARG A 12 -28.05 7.94 13.60
N LEU A 13 -27.06 7.49 12.81
CA LEU A 13 -26.03 6.59 13.33
C LEU A 13 -25.30 7.31 14.47
N SER A 14 -25.52 6.84 15.71
CA SER A 14 -24.73 7.26 16.85
C SER A 14 -23.33 6.69 16.68
N SER A 15 -22.37 7.54 16.31
CA SER A 15 -20.95 7.18 16.32
C SER A 15 -20.53 6.91 17.76
N SER A 16 -20.38 5.64 18.11
CA SER A 16 -19.75 5.22 19.36
C SER A 16 -18.30 5.68 19.33
N ARG A 17 -18.03 6.85 19.93
CA ARG A 17 -16.66 7.30 20.19
C ARG A 17 -15.99 6.23 21.03
N LEU A 18 -15.00 5.54 20.46
CA LEU A 18 -14.08 4.70 21.21
C LEU A 18 -13.45 5.59 22.29
N GLN A 19 -13.86 5.41 23.55
CA GLN A 19 -13.21 6.06 24.67
C GLN A 19 -11.85 5.38 24.86
N CYS A 20 -10.82 5.97 24.24
CA CYS A 20 -9.44 5.66 24.59
C CYS A 20 -9.22 6.11 26.04
N LYS A 21 -9.27 5.16 26.98
CA LYS A 21 -8.85 5.38 28.36
C LYS A 21 -7.34 5.59 28.37
N ARG A 22 -6.91 6.85 28.47
CA ARG A 22 -5.50 7.19 28.72
C ARG A 22 -5.17 6.82 30.16
N PHE A 23 -4.40 5.76 30.35
CA PHE A 23 -3.77 5.47 31.64
C PHE A 23 -2.61 6.45 31.83
N ALA A 24 -2.91 7.62 32.42
CA ALA A 24 -1.90 8.59 32.83
C ALA A 24 -1.32 8.16 34.18
N SER A 25 -0.47 7.12 34.17
CA SER A 25 0.26 6.64 35.35
C SER A 25 1.70 7.16 35.41
N HIS A 26 2.07 8.14 34.59
CA HIS A 26 3.34 8.84 34.66
C HIS A 26 3.13 10.24 35.27
N GLU A 27 4.06 10.67 36.13
CA GLU A 27 4.09 12.01 36.74
C GLU A 27 3.90 13.13 35.71
N ALA A 28 3.53 14.33 36.21
CA ALA A 28 3.26 15.50 35.38
C ALA A 28 4.32 15.66 34.27
N PRO A 29 3.90 15.79 32.99
CA PRO A 29 4.85 15.86 31.89
C PRO A 29 5.82 17.02 32.13
N HIS A 30 7.10 16.69 32.23
CA HIS A 30 8.17 17.68 32.37
C HIS A 30 8.05 18.68 31.23
N TYR A 31 7.80 19.95 31.57
CA TYR A 31 7.64 21.01 30.59
C TYR A 31 8.96 21.16 29.83
N ASN A 32 8.94 20.82 28.53
CA ASN A 32 10.09 20.99 27.66
C ASN A 32 10.00 22.38 27.03
N GLU A 33 10.89 23.27 27.45
CA GLU A 33 10.96 24.62 26.91
C GLU A 33 11.34 24.60 25.41
N PRO A 34 10.79 25.50 24.59
CA PRO A 34 11.05 25.53 23.15
C PRO A 34 12.52 25.88 22.87
N THR A 35 13.35 24.85 22.72
CA THR A 35 14.82 24.94 22.67
C THR A 35 15.40 25.21 21.28
N GLY A 36 14.56 25.43 20.25
CA GLY A 36 15.01 25.72 18.88
C GLY A 36 15.74 24.56 18.18
N TYR A 37 15.86 23.40 18.84
CA TYR A 37 16.46 22.19 18.29
C TYR A 37 15.41 21.34 17.58
N LEU A 38 15.76 20.80 16.42
CA LEU A 38 14.85 20.10 15.50
C LEU A 38 14.09 18.91 16.14
N PHE A 39 14.59 18.35 17.23
CA PHE A 39 13.96 17.25 17.98
C PHE A 39 14.02 17.42 19.51
N GLY A 40 14.23 18.64 20.01
CA GLY A 40 14.35 18.91 21.46
C GLY A 40 15.60 18.31 22.12
N GLU A 41 16.54 17.79 21.32
CA GLU A 41 17.81 17.27 21.78
C GLU A 41 18.96 18.21 21.41
N LYS A 42 19.87 18.41 22.37
CA LYS A 42 21.13 19.12 22.09
C LYS A 42 21.87 18.33 21.00
N PRO A 43 22.27 18.96 19.88
CA PRO A 43 23.04 18.28 18.86
C PRO A 43 24.27 17.65 19.52
N PRO A 44 24.55 16.36 19.28
CA PRO A 44 25.68 15.70 19.89
C PRO A 44 26.97 16.44 19.53
N PRO A 45 27.96 16.49 20.43
CA PRO A 45 29.26 17.10 20.14
C PRO A 45 29.86 16.48 18.86
N PRO A 46 30.63 17.25 18.06
CA PRO A 46 31.17 16.78 16.79
C PRO A 46 31.98 15.50 17.02
N GLY A 47 31.46 14.36 16.54
CA GLY A 47 32.04 13.04 16.76
C GLY A 47 31.14 12.02 17.48
N GLN A 48 30.06 12.45 18.12
CA GLN A 48 29.04 11.55 18.67
C GLN A 48 27.87 11.39 17.69
N LYS A 49 27.58 10.15 17.32
CA LYS A 49 26.43 9.80 16.48
C LYS A 49 25.19 9.70 17.38
N ARG A 50 24.07 10.27 16.93
CA ARG A 50 22.74 10.07 17.55
C ARG A 50 22.52 8.58 17.81
N VAL A 51 22.13 8.23 19.05
CA VAL A 51 21.76 6.86 19.39
C VAL A 51 20.46 6.56 18.64
N LYS A 52 20.46 5.53 17.80
CA LYS A 52 19.22 5.07 17.17
C LYS A 52 18.32 4.49 18.25
N GLU A 53 17.09 4.96 18.29
CA GLU A 53 16.08 4.42 19.19
C GLU A 53 15.61 3.03 18.70
N ASP A 54 15.32 2.09 19.60
CA ASP A 54 14.95 0.72 19.25
C ASP A 54 13.67 0.64 18.39
N TRP A 55 12.77 1.64 18.51
CA TRP A 55 11.55 1.72 17.70
C TRP A 55 11.83 2.02 16.23
N GLU A 56 12.91 2.74 15.92
CA GLU A 56 13.26 3.07 14.52
C GLU A 56 13.55 1.80 13.74
N ASN A 57 14.26 0.84 14.36
CA ASN A 57 14.57 -0.44 13.72
C ASN A 57 13.30 -1.23 13.42
N VAL A 58 12.36 -1.31 14.36
CA VAL A 58 11.07 -1.98 14.15
C VAL A 58 10.27 -1.28 13.04
N TRP A 59 10.29 0.04 12.99
CA TRP A 59 9.62 0.80 11.92
C TRP A 59 10.25 0.53 10.55
N TYR A 60 11.59 0.57 10.45
CA TYR A 60 12.29 0.26 9.21
C TYR A 60 12.04 -1.18 8.76
N ILE A 61 12.11 -2.15 9.67
CA ILE A 61 11.82 -3.56 9.35
C ILE A 61 10.37 -3.73 8.94
N GLY A 62 9.42 -3.08 9.61
CA GLY A 62 8.00 -3.13 9.24
C GLY A 62 7.75 -2.52 7.86
N MET A 63 8.25 -1.30 7.61
CA MET A 63 8.05 -0.59 6.36
C MET A 63 8.72 -1.31 5.19
N PHE A 64 10.02 -1.62 5.30
CA PHE A 64 10.75 -2.29 4.23
C PHE A 64 10.37 -3.76 4.10
N GLY A 65 10.07 -4.43 5.21
CA GLY A 65 9.61 -5.83 5.21
C GLY A 65 8.27 -5.99 4.53
N THR A 66 7.30 -5.11 4.79
CA THR A 66 5.99 -5.14 4.10
C THR A 66 6.12 -4.80 2.62
N MET A 67 6.96 -3.82 2.24
CA MET A 67 7.20 -3.49 0.84
C MET A 67 7.90 -4.63 0.08
N ALA A 68 8.89 -5.28 0.69
CA ALA A 68 9.56 -6.46 0.13
C ALA A 68 8.58 -7.63 0.00
N PHE A 69 7.79 -7.90 1.04
CA PHE A 69 6.77 -8.95 1.02
C PHE A 69 5.71 -8.72 -0.08
N ALA A 70 5.22 -7.49 -0.22
CA ALA A 70 4.28 -7.12 -1.28
C ALA A 70 4.88 -7.32 -2.67
N SER A 71 6.15 -6.92 -2.85
CA SER A 71 6.87 -7.11 -4.12
C SER A 71 6.98 -8.59 -4.49
N VAL A 72 7.36 -9.44 -3.53
CA VAL A 72 7.44 -10.90 -3.73
C VAL A 72 6.07 -11.49 -4.05
N MET A 73 5.02 -11.11 -3.29
CA MET A 73 3.66 -11.58 -3.56
C MET A 73 3.15 -11.21 -4.95
N LEU A 74 3.44 -9.99 -5.41
CA LEU A 74 3.03 -9.53 -6.73
C LEU A 74 3.82 -10.22 -7.84
N TYR A 75 5.11 -10.49 -7.62
CA TYR A 75 5.95 -11.19 -8.59
C TYR A 75 5.52 -12.64 -8.83
N TYR A 76 5.20 -13.37 -7.76
CA TYR A 76 4.77 -14.78 -7.84
C TYR A 76 3.26 -14.95 -8.00
N LYS A 77 2.53 -13.88 -8.29
CA LYS A 77 1.08 -13.97 -8.48
C LYS A 77 0.78 -14.84 -9.71
N PRO A 78 -0.02 -15.92 -9.59
CA PRO A 78 -0.30 -16.80 -10.71
C PRO A 78 -1.07 -16.08 -11.81
N ASP A 79 -0.78 -16.40 -13.07
CA ASP A 79 -1.50 -15.92 -14.23
C ASP A 79 -2.92 -16.50 -14.27
N THR A 80 -3.86 -15.83 -13.61
CA THR A 80 -5.30 -16.19 -13.64
C THR A 80 -6.06 -15.44 -14.76
N SER A 81 -5.34 -15.00 -15.81
CA SER A 81 -5.92 -14.19 -16.88
C SER A 81 -6.60 -15.06 -17.94
N VAL A 82 -7.80 -14.69 -18.36
CA VAL A 82 -8.53 -15.36 -19.45
C VAL A 82 -7.82 -15.16 -20.79
N GLN A 83 -7.08 -14.06 -20.94
CA GLN A 83 -6.32 -13.77 -22.16
C GLN A 83 -5.20 -14.80 -22.37
N SER A 84 -4.48 -15.18 -21.31
CA SER A 84 -3.43 -16.21 -21.38
C SER A 84 -4.01 -17.56 -21.82
N TRP A 85 -5.21 -17.92 -21.33
CA TRP A 85 -5.92 -19.12 -21.79
C TRP A 85 -6.36 -18.99 -23.25
N ALA A 86 -6.99 -17.88 -23.62
CA ALA A 86 -7.50 -17.64 -24.96
C ALA A 86 -6.39 -17.65 -26.01
N LEU A 87 -5.20 -17.11 -25.70
CA LEU A 87 -4.04 -17.15 -26.60
C LEU A 87 -3.53 -18.56 -26.82
N ARG A 88 -3.49 -19.40 -25.78
CA ARG A 88 -3.10 -20.81 -25.91
C ARG A 88 -4.08 -21.60 -26.77
N GLU A 89 -5.38 -21.43 -26.50
CA GLU A 89 -6.44 -22.08 -27.26
C GLU A 89 -6.47 -21.60 -28.72
N ALA A 90 -6.29 -20.29 -28.95
CA ALA A 90 -6.21 -19.73 -30.31
C ALA A 90 -5.01 -20.29 -31.07
N LYS A 91 -3.85 -20.42 -30.41
CA LYS A 91 -2.65 -21.03 -30.99
C LYS A 91 -2.89 -22.49 -31.37
N GLU A 92 -3.48 -23.28 -30.48
CA GLU A 92 -3.77 -24.70 -30.74
C GLU A 92 -4.75 -24.88 -31.91
N ARG A 93 -5.76 -24.01 -32.05
CA ARG A 93 -6.67 -24.03 -33.21
C ARG A 93 -6.01 -23.58 -34.51
N MET A 94 -5.04 -22.67 -34.46
CA MET A 94 -4.27 -22.26 -35.66
C MET A 94 -3.28 -23.36 -36.08
N GLU A 95 -2.63 -24.03 -35.13
CA GLU A 95 -1.76 -25.18 -35.39
C GLU A 95 -2.54 -26.36 -35.97
N ALA A 96 -3.75 -26.63 -35.47
CA ALA A 96 -4.66 -27.63 -36.04
C ALA A 96 -5.12 -27.29 -37.47
N ARG A 97 -5.18 -25.99 -37.82
CA ARG A 97 -5.48 -25.50 -39.17
C ARG A 97 -4.24 -25.44 -40.07
N GLY A 98 -3.04 -25.66 -39.52
CA GLY A 98 -1.77 -25.61 -40.26
C GLY A 98 -1.36 -24.21 -40.71
N GLU A 99 -1.91 -23.14 -40.12
CA GLU A 99 -1.57 -21.76 -40.45
C GLU A 99 -0.31 -21.30 -39.70
N LYS A 100 0.57 -20.59 -40.42
CA LYS A 100 1.87 -20.12 -39.92
C LYS A 100 1.63 -19.00 -38.89
N TYR A 101 1.99 -19.23 -37.62
CA TYR A 101 1.80 -18.26 -36.53
C TYR A 101 2.80 -17.09 -36.56
N GLN A 102 3.87 -17.21 -37.33
CA GLN A 102 4.89 -16.19 -37.49
C GLN A 102 4.57 -15.31 -38.70
N TYR A 103 4.54 -14.00 -38.45
CA TYR A 103 4.61 -12.99 -39.51
C TYR A 103 6.05 -12.94 -40.03
N GLU A 104 6.29 -13.46 -41.22
CA GLU A 104 7.54 -13.25 -41.93
C GLU A 104 7.55 -11.80 -42.44
N SER A 105 8.30 -10.92 -41.80
CA SER A 105 8.52 -9.57 -42.31
C SER A 105 9.45 -9.67 -43.52
N GLU A 106 8.94 -9.42 -44.71
CA GLU A 106 9.78 -9.25 -45.89
C GLU A 106 10.73 -8.07 -45.63
N SER A 107 11.99 -8.37 -45.30
CA SER A 107 13.07 -7.39 -45.32
C SER A 107 13.09 -6.79 -46.73
N PRO A 108 13.10 -5.45 -46.90
CA PRO A 108 13.21 -4.88 -48.23
C PRO A 108 14.58 -5.26 -48.78
N SER A 109 14.57 -6.23 -49.68
CA SER A 109 15.70 -6.60 -50.52
C SER A 109 16.00 -5.43 -51.45
N SER A 110 17.18 -4.85 -51.27
CA SER A 110 17.96 -4.15 -52.31
C SER A 110 17.39 -2.85 -52.88
N ALA A 111 18.03 -1.74 -52.52
CA ALA A 111 18.29 -0.62 -53.42
C ALA A 111 19.77 -0.23 -53.28
#